data_AF-A0A2N9LCJ7-F1
#
_entry.id   AF-A0A2N9LCJ7-F1
#
_cell.length_a   1.000
_cell.length_b   1.000
_cell.length_c   1.000
_cell.angle_alpha   90.00
_cell.angle_beta   90.00
_cell.angle_gamma   90.00
#
_symmetry.space_group_name_H-M   'P 1'
#
loop_
_entity.id
_entity.type
_entity.pdbx_description
1 polymer ?
#
loop_
_entity_poly.entity_id
_entity_poly.type
_entity_poly.pdbx_seq_one_letter_code
_entity_poly.pdbx_strand_id
1 'polypeptide(L)'
;MQPIGRLLLRALSCAALIAGRAHGEASKAAPVLGAYNVDPGKITVSGFSASGFLAMQMVVAYSSVFKGVGIFAGGPYDCARQAGAIGLRKRRDAANQRFDRQHAKLERQPDR
;
A
#
# COMPACT_ATOMS: atom_id res chain seq x y z
N MET A 1 -22.46 34.46 0.89
CA MET A 1 -21.26 34.76 0.07
C MET A 1 -20.06 34.01 0.62
N GLN A 2 -19.89 32.74 0.24
CA GLN A 2 -18.70 31.95 0.59
C GLN A 2 -17.57 32.27 -0.41
N PRO A 3 -16.32 32.44 0.04
CA PRO A 3 -15.29 33.04 -0.79
C PRO A 3 -14.86 32.08 -1.90
N ILE A 4 -15.01 32.56 -3.13
CA ILE A 4 -14.63 31.93 -4.42
C ILE A 4 -13.17 31.43 -4.39
N GLY A 5 -12.32 31.95 -3.50
CA GLY A 5 -10.92 31.53 -3.31
C GLY A 5 -10.72 30.11 -2.77
N ARG A 6 -11.69 29.49 -2.07
CA ARG A 6 -11.52 28.11 -1.55
C ARG A 6 -11.75 27.03 -2.61
N LEU A 7 -12.38 27.37 -3.73
CA LEU A 7 -12.68 26.44 -4.82
C LEU A 7 -11.48 26.28 -5.77
N LEU A 8 -10.71 27.35 -6.01
CA LEU A 8 -9.51 27.31 -6.85
C LEU A 8 -8.33 26.61 -6.16
N LEU A 9 -8.18 26.73 -4.83
CA LEU A 9 -7.10 26.07 -4.09
C LEU A 9 -7.28 24.55 -3.95
N ARG A 10 -8.53 24.06 -3.98
CA ARG A 10 -8.83 22.62 -3.96
C ARG A 10 -8.67 21.95 -5.34
N ALA A 11 -8.89 22.68 -6.43
CA ALA A 11 -8.67 22.17 -7.78
C ALA A 11 -7.18 21.90 -8.06
N LEU A 12 -6.27 22.74 -7.53
CA LEU A 12 -4.83 22.56 -7.69
C LEU A 12 -4.25 21.38 -6.88
N SER A 13 -4.92 20.97 -5.79
CA SER A 13 -4.46 19.85 -4.96
C SER A 13 -4.84 18.46 -5.50
N CYS A 14 -5.79 18.36 -6.44
CA CYS A 14 -6.19 17.06 -7.04
C CYS A 14 -5.45 16.74 -8.34
N ALA A 15 -5.02 17.73 -9.12
CA ALA A 15 -4.24 17.49 -10.34
C ALA A 15 -2.83 16.93 -10.04
N ALA A 16 -2.25 17.27 -8.88
CA ALA A 16 -0.96 16.73 -8.44
C ALA A 16 -1.02 15.25 -7.99
N LEU A 17 -2.21 14.68 -7.78
CA LEU A 17 -2.35 13.28 -7.33
C LEU A 17 -2.61 12.28 -8.46
N ILE A 18 -2.82 12.74 -9.72
CA ILE A 18 -3.13 11.84 -10.85
C ILE A 18 -2.03 11.87 -11.95
N ALA A 19 -1.15 12.87 -11.98
CA ALA A 19 -0.02 12.91 -12.93
C ALA A 19 1.28 12.25 -12.40
N GLY A 20 1.32 11.81 -11.13
CA GLY A 20 2.54 11.31 -10.48
C GLY A 20 2.73 9.79 -10.46
N ARG A 21 1.87 8.99 -11.13
CA ARG A 21 2.03 7.53 -11.17
C ARG A 21 2.62 7.01 -12.47
N ALA A 22 3.81 7.54 -12.77
CA ALA A 22 4.77 6.89 -13.64
C ALA A 22 6.08 6.68 -12.86
N HIS A 23 6.06 5.83 -11.83
CA HIS A 23 7.28 5.15 -11.39
C HIS A 23 7.53 3.97 -12.34
N GLY A 24 7.71 4.29 -13.62
CA GLY A 24 8.44 3.44 -14.55
C GLY A 24 9.88 3.93 -14.53
N GLU A 25 10.55 3.85 -13.38
CA GLU A 25 12.01 3.93 -13.40
C GLU A 25 12.47 2.71 -14.18
N ALA A 26 13.00 2.95 -15.39
CA ALA A 26 13.86 1.98 -16.02
C ALA A 26 14.95 1.65 -14.99
N SER A 27 14.86 0.48 -14.36
CA SER A 27 15.85 0.04 -13.39
C SER A 27 17.17 -0.08 -14.14
N LYS A 28 18.02 0.94 -14.01
CA LYS A 28 19.42 0.83 -14.35
C LYS A 28 19.94 -0.35 -13.52
N ALA A 29 20.62 -1.31 -14.18
CA ALA A 29 21.16 -2.48 -13.51
C ALA A 29 21.89 -2.02 -12.25
N ALA A 30 21.41 -2.46 -11.09
CA ALA A 30 22.03 -2.11 -9.83
C ALA A 30 23.48 -2.60 -9.88
N PRO A 31 24.45 -1.80 -9.42
CA PRO A 31 25.83 -2.28 -9.30
C PRO A 31 25.85 -3.55 -8.44
N VAL A 32 26.73 -4.49 -8.79
CA VAL A 32 26.91 -5.73 -8.03
C VAL A 32 27.24 -5.36 -6.58
N LEU A 33 26.46 -5.87 -5.64
CA LEU A 33 26.69 -5.62 -4.22
C LEU A 33 27.97 -6.32 -3.78
N GLY A 34 28.71 -5.68 -2.88
CA GLY A 34 29.89 -6.29 -2.25
C GLY A 34 29.51 -7.52 -1.42
N ALA A 35 30.39 -8.52 -1.41
CA ALA A 35 30.29 -9.64 -0.48
C ALA A 35 30.92 -9.25 0.87
N TYR A 36 30.29 -9.68 1.95
CA TYR A 36 30.77 -9.48 3.32
C TYR A 36 30.96 -10.83 4.00
N ASN A 37 31.91 -10.91 4.93
CA ASN A 37 32.16 -12.11 5.74
C ASN A 37 31.08 -12.27 6.82
N VAL A 38 29.89 -12.70 6.42
CA VAL A 38 28.72 -12.91 7.28
C VAL A 38 28.53 -14.41 7.52
N ASP A 39 28.28 -14.80 8.78
CA ASP A 39 27.91 -16.17 9.14
C ASP A 39 26.48 -16.49 8.64
N PRO A 40 26.32 -17.41 7.67
CA PRO A 40 25.00 -17.75 7.13
C PRO A 40 24.07 -18.39 8.18
N GLY A 41 24.63 -18.97 9.25
CA GLY A 41 23.87 -19.57 10.34
C GLY A 41 23.28 -18.55 11.31
N LYS A 42 23.50 -17.24 11.12
CA LYS A 42 23.06 -16.18 12.04
C LYS A 42 22.19 -15.11 11.36
N ILE A 43 21.66 -15.41 10.18
CA ILE A 43 20.80 -14.47 9.46
C ILE A 43 19.40 -14.47 10.09
N THR A 44 18.92 -13.28 10.42
CA THR A 44 17.56 -13.05 10.94
C THR A 44 16.88 -11.94 10.16
N VAL A 45 15.55 -11.94 10.13
CA VAL A 45 14.77 -10.90 9.42
C VAL A 45 13.73 -10.29 10.35
N SER A 46 13.52 -8.98 10.26
CA SER A 46 12.50 -8.30 11.05
C SER A 46 11.77 -7.24 10.23
N GLY A 47 10.59 -6.82 10.70
CA GLY A 47 9.80 -5.82 10.00
C GLY A 47 8.64 -5.26 10.80
N PHE A 48 8.15 -4.11 10.34
CA PHE A 48 7.02 -3.38 10.91
C PHE A 48 5.93 -3.21 9.85
N SER A 49 4.66 -3.46 10.21
CA SER A 49 3.52 -3.30 9.31
C SER A 49 3.69 -4.14 8.03
N ALA A 50 3.69 -3.51 6.85
CA ALA A 50 3.87 -4.19 5.57
C ALA A 50 5.14 -5.06 5.51
N SER A 51 6.27 -4.60 6.08
CA SER A 51 7.48 -5.43 6.13
C SER A 51 7.44 -6.50 7.22
N GLY A 52 6.57 -6.36 8.23
CA GLY A 52 6.28 -7.43 9.19
C GLY A 52 5.57 -8.62 8.55
N PHE A 53 4.62 -8.37 7.64
CA PHE A 53 4.04 -9.42 6.80
C PHE A 53 5.12 -10.06 5.91
N LEU A 54 5.98 -9.27 5.28
CA LEU A 54 7.08 -9.78 4.45
C LEU A 54 8.06 -10.65 5.24
N ALA A 55 8.42 -10.24 6.46
CA ALA A 55 9.30 -11.01 7.34
C ALA A 55 8.70 -12.39 7.65
N MET A 56 7.38 -12.46 7.90
CA MET A 56 6.68 -13.74 8.07
C MET A 56 6.72 -14.61 6.81
N GLN A 57 6.54 -14.02 5.62
CA GLN A 57 6.68 -14.73 4.36
C GLN A 57 8.09 -15.31 4.16
N MET A 58 9.13 -14.52 4.47
CA MET A 58 10.53 -14.91 4.35
C MET A 58 10.88 -16.10 5.23
N VAL A 59 10.49 -16.10 6.50
CA VAL A 59 10.89 -17.18 7.41
C VAL A 59 10.14 -18.49 7.19
N VAL A 60 8.97 -18.45 6.53
CA VAL A 60 8.28 -19.66 6.08
C VAL A 60 8.87 -20.16 4.76
N ALA A 61 9.01 -19.29 3.75
CA ALA A 61 9.45 -19.69 2.41
C ALA A 61 10.95 -20.00 2.32
N TYR A 62 11.78 -19.33 3.13
CA TYR A 62 13.24 -19.45 3.16
C TYR A 62 13.74 -19.83 4.56
N SER A 63 13.05 -20.78 5.20
CA SER A 63 13.36 -21.25 6.56
C SER A 63 14.78 -21.84 6.71
N SER A 64 15.39 -22.33 5.62
CA SER A 64 16.78 -22.78 5.64
C SER A 64 17.77 -21.61 5.84
N VAL A 65 17.42 -20.43 5.34
CA VAL A 65 18.24 -19.21 5.34
C VAL A 65 18.09 -18.44 6.66
N PHE A 66 16.85 -18.15 7.07
CA PHE A 66 16.61 -17.32 8.25
C PHE A 66 16.44 -18.16 9.52
N LYS A 67 17.26 -17.90 10.55
CA LYS A 67 17.18 -18.60 11.83
C LYS A 67 16.24 -17.97 12.84
N GLY A 68 15.82 -16.73 12.60
CA GLY A 68 14.94 -16.00 13.50
C GLY A 68 14.16 -14.89 12.80
N VAL A 69 13.02 -14.53 13.39
CA VAL A 69 12.13 -13.48 12.90
C VAL A 69 11.69 -12.54 14.01
N GLY A 70 11.62 -11.24 13.71
CA GLY A 70 10.96 -10.23 14.56
C GLY A 70 9.82 -9.53 13.82
N ILE A 71 8.58 -9.72 14.26
CA ILE A 71 7.39 -9.17 13.57
C ILE A 71 6.69 -8.16 14.46
N PHE A 72 6.58 -6.92 13.99
CA PHE A 72 5.84 -5.86 14.68
C PHE A 72 4.67 -5.38 13.82
N ALA A 73 3.44 -5.41 14.36
CA ALA A 73 2.23 -5.02 13.63
C ALA A 73 2.07 -5.68 12.23
N GLY A 74 2.63 -6.88 12.06
CA GLY A 74 2.48 -7.70 10.84
C GLY A 74 1.28 -8.65 10.96
N GLY A 75 1.39 -9.83 10.36
CA GLY A 75 0.35 -10.84 10.49
C GLY A 75 0.73 -12.20 9.93
N PRO A 76 -0.22 -13.16 9.90
CA PRO A 76 0.03 -14.54 9.53
C PRO A 76 0.56 -14.68 8.10
N TYR A 77 1.28 -15.77 7.88
CA TYR A 77 1.66 -16.18 6.53
C TYR A 77 0.41 -16.25 5.63
N ASP A 78 0.53 -15.75 4.41
CA ASP A 78 -0.48 -15.87 3.37
C ASP A 78 -1.82 -15.15 3.63
N CYS A 79 -1.84 -14.18 4.57
CA CYS A 79 -3.09 -13.51 5.01
C CYS A 79 -3.90 -12.80 3.91
N ALA A 80 -3.28 -12.46 2.77
CA ALA A 80 -3.88 -11.66 1.70
C ALA A 80 -4.07 -12.43 0.40
N ARG A 81 -3.93 -13.77 0.39
CA ARG A 81 -4.02 -14.59 -0.83
C ARG A 81 -5.32 -14.37 -1.61
N GLN A 82 -6.46 -14.21 -0.94
CA GLN A 82 -7.74 -13.95 -1.61
C GLN A 82 -8.02 -12.45 -1.87
N ALA A 83 -7.15 -11.54 -1.43
CA ALA A 83 -7.33 -10.11 -1.64
C ALA A 83 -7.23 -9.71 -3.13
N GLY A 84 -6.43 -10.44 -3.92
CA GLY A 84 -6.27 -10.22 -5.36
C GLY A 84 -7.47 -10.68 -6.21
N ALA A 85 -8.18 -11.73 -5.80
CA ALA A 85 -9.30 -12.28 -6.58
C ALA A 85 -10.66 -11.64 -6.21
N ILE A 86 -10.91 -11.36 -4.92
CA ILE A 86 -12.23 -10.92 -4.42
C ILE A 86 -12.13 -9.65 -3.53
N GLY A 87 -10.99 -9.42 -2.86
CA GLY A 87 -10.87 -8.36 -1.84
C GLY A 87 -10.74 -6.92 -2.37
N LEU A 88 -9.99 -6.70 -3.46
CA LEU A 88 -9.87 -5.36 -4.07
C LEU A 88 -11.16 -4.91 -4.77
N ARG A 89 -11.97 -5.86 -5.26
CA ARG A 89 -13.32 -5.57 -5.77
C ARG A 89 -14.20 -5.05 -4.64
N LYS A 90 -14.32 -5.77 -3.51
CA LYS A 90 -15.10 -5.30 -2.35
C LYS A 90 -14.69 -3.92 -1.84
N ARG A 91 -13.39 -3.59 -1.79
CA ARG A 91 -12.95 -2.25 -1.35
C ARG A 91 -13.26 -1.17 -2.38
N ARG A 92 -13.13 -1.47 -3.67
CA ARG A 92 -13.53 -0.57 -4.75
C ARG A 92 -15.05 -0.38 -4.79
N ASP A 93 -15.83 -1.44 -4.64
CA ASP A 93 -17.30 -1.40 -4.60
C ASP A 93 -17.79 -0.63 -3.37
N ALA A 94 -17.19 -0.86 -2.19
CA ALA A 94 -17.51 -0.12 -0.98
C ALA A 94 -17.13 1.38 -1.08
N ALA A 95 -16.04 1.70 -1.78
CA ALA A 95 -15.67 3.09 -2.06
C ALA A 95 -16.63 3.74 -3.06
N ASN A 96 -17.00 3.03 -4.14
CA ASN A 96 -17.96 3.51 -5.14
C ASN A 96 -19.34 3.74 -4.52
N GLN A 97 -19.84 2.80 -3.72
CA GLN A 97 -21.10 2.94 -2.99
C GLN A 97 -21.10 4.11 -1.99
N ARG A 98 -19.94 4.54 -1.48
CA ARG A 98 -19.85 5.73 -0.61
C ARG A 98 -19.94 7.01 -1.44
N PHE A 99 -19.30 7.04 -2.61
CA PHE A 99 -19.39 8.14 -3.56
C PHE A 99 -20.82 8.30 -4.10
N ASP A 100 -21.48 7.20 -4.50
CA ASP A 100 -22.87 7.20 -4.98
C ASP A 100 -23.84 7.72 -3.90
N ARG A 101 -23.63 7.31 -2.63
CA ARG A 101 -24.41 7.82 -1.50
C ARG A 101 -24.20 9.30 -1.22
N GLN A 102 -23.02 9.85 -1.53
CA GLN A 102 -22.76 11.28 -1.39
C GLN A 102 -23.44 12.06 -2.51
N HIS A 103 -23.36 11.59 -3.75
CA HIS A 103 -24.08 12.18 -4.88
C HIS A 103 -25.60 12.20 -4.66
N ALA A 104 -26.17 11.07 -4.24
CA ALA A 104 -27.60 10.98 -3.95
C ALA A 104 -28.07 11.90 -2.81
N LYS A 105 -27.17 12.29 -1.90
CA LYS A 105 -27.48 13.28 -0.85
C LYS A 105 -27.44 14.70 -1.37
N LEU A 106 -26.54 14.99 -2.32
CA LEU A 106 -26.44 16.31 -2.95
C LEU A 106 -27.66 16.60 -3.83
N GLU A 107 -28.16 15.60 -4.55
CA GLU A 107 -29.37 15.73 -5.38
C GLU A 107 -30.66 15.87 -4.57
N ARG A 108 -30.67 15.42 -3.31
CA ARG A 108 -31.81 15.56 -2.39
C ARG A 108 -31.82 16.87 -1.60
N GLN A 109 -30.85 17.76 -1.83
CA GLN A 109 -30.87 19.08 -1.21
C GLN A 109 -31.75 20.00 -2.07
N PRO A 110 -33.01 20.28 -1.69
CA PRO A 110 -33.82 21.23 -2.43
C PRO A 110 -33.14 22.61 -2.37
N ASP A 111 -33.10 23.26 -3.52
CA ASP A 111 -32.53 24.60 -3.73
C ASP A 111 -33.02 25.53 -2.61
N ARG A 112 -32.08 26.05 -1.82
CA ARG A 112 -32.36 26.94 -0.70
C ARG A 112 -32.03 28.38 -1.09
#